data_AF-A0A176YE57-F1
#
_entry.id   AF-A0A176YE57-F1
#
_cell.length_a   1.000
_cell.length_b   1.000
_cell.length_c   1.000
_cell.angle_alpha   90.00
_cell.angle_beta   90.00
_cell.angle_gamma   90.00
#
_symmetry.space_group_name_H-M   'P 1'
#
loop_
_entity.id
_entity.type
_entity.pdbx_description
1 polymer ?
#
loop_
_entity_poly.entity_id
_entity_poly.type
_entity_poly.pdbx_seq_one_letter_code
_entity_poly.pdbx_strand_id
1 'polypeptide(L)' 'MASAADRAPWHHTQKMQKALQEIRNHLREDIKKVDEPQLQAMFETSAEVLGGLETAFRDYEQKNESAWR' A
#
# COMPACT_ATOMS: atom_id res chain seq x y z
N MET A 1 -3.80 18.60 -20.70
CA MET A 1 -3.91 19.15 -19.32
C MET A 1 -4.51 18.09 -18.43
N ALA A 2 -4.00 17.90 -17.21
CA ALA A 2 -4.57 16.95 -16.25
C ALA A 2 -6.02 17.33 -15.91
N SER A 3 -6.93 16.36 -15.98
CA SER A 3 -8.35 16.52 -15.69
C SER A 3 -8.60 16.83 -14.20
N ALA A 4 -9.81 17.25 -13.84
CA ALA A 4 -10.18 17.47 -12.44
C ALA A 4 -10.03 16.18 -11.61
N ALA A 5 -10.30 15.01 -12.21
CA ALA A 5 -10.08 13.71 -11.57
C ALA A 5 -8.60 13.41 -11.36
N ASP A 6 -7.72 13.79 -12.30
CA ASP A 6 -6.26 13.63 -12.17
C ASP A 6 -5.66 14.54 -11.09
N ARG A 7 -6.39 15.56 -10.63
CA ARG A 7 -5.96 16.44 -9.54
C ARG A 7 -6.54 16.04 -8.20
N ALA A 8 -7.47 15.09 -8.18
CA ALA A 8 -8.14 14.67 -6.96
C ALA A 8 -7.18 13.80 -6.12
N PRO A 9 -6.75 14.27 -4.92
CA PRO A 9 -5.75 13.56 -4.13
C PRO A 9 -6.24 12.16 -3.70
N TRP A 10 -7.54 12.01 -3.43
CA TRP A 10 -8.15 10.73 -3.03
C TRP A 10 -8.02 9.64 -4.10
N HIS A 11 -8.07 10.01 -5.39
CA HIS A 11 -7.95 9.02 -6.46
C HIS A 11 -6.54 8.42 -6.49
N HIS A 12 -5.53 9.25 -6.25
CA HIS A 12 -4.14 8.81 -6.18
C HIS A 12 -3.86 7.98 -4.94
N THR A 13 -4.38 8.37 -3.78
CA THR A 13 -4.15 7.63 -2.54
C THR A 13 -4.82 6.27 -2.56
N GLN A 14 -6.05 6.15 -3.08
CA GLN A 14 -6.72 4.85 -3.25
C GLN A 14 -5.98 3.94 -4.24
N LYS A 15 -5.53 4.49 -5.38
CA LYS A 15 -4.75 3.74 -6.38
C LYS A 15 -3.45 3.20 -5.77
N MET A 16 -2.75 4.02 -4.99
CA MET A 16 -1.51 3.61 -4.33
C MET A 16 -1.75 2.57 -3.22
N GLN A 17 -2.79 2.73 -2.39
CA GLN A 17 -3.15 1.73 -1.39
C GLN A 17 -3.39 0.35 -2.02
N LYS A 18 -4.14 0.31 -3.13
CA LYS A 18 -4.38 -0.93 -3.88
C LYS A 18 -3.07 -1.57 -4.38
N ALA A 19 -2.19 -0.79 -5.00
CA ALA A 19 -0.92 -1.30 -5.51
C ALA A 19 -0.01 -1.83 -4.37
N LEU A 20 0.06 -1.11 -3.24
CA LEU A 20 0.82 -1.55 -2.07
C LEU A 20 0.26 -2.86 -1.49
N GLN A 21 -1.06 -2.99 -1.42
CA GLN A 21 -1.74 -4.20 -0.97
C GLN A 21 -1.46 -5.39 -1.90
N GLU A 22 -1.52 -5.19 -3.23
CA GLU A 22 -1.23 -6.22 -4.23
C GLU A 22 0.21 -6.75 -4.09
N ILE A 23 1.19 -5.84 -3.97
CA ILE A 23 2.61 -6.23 -3.79
C ILE A 23 2.81 -6.94 -2.45
N ARG A 24 2.22 -6.42 -1.37
CA ARG A 24 2.30 -7.05 -0.04
C ARG A 24 1.77 -8.48 -0.07
N ASN A 25 0.63 -8.70 -0.73
CA ASN A 25 0.04 -10.02 -0.84
C ASN A 25 0.94 -10.95 -1.66
N HIS A 26 1.49 -10.46 -2.77
CA HIS A 26 2.41 -11.23 -3.61
C HIS A 26 3.65 -11.71 -2.85
N LEU A 27 4.29 -10.82 -2.07
CA LEU A 27 5.44 -11.18 -1.22
C LEU A 27 5.08 -12.33 -0.26
N ARG A 28 3.93 -12.25 0.41
CA ARG A 28 3.48 -13.28 1.36
C ARG A 28 3.03 -14.58 0.69
N GLU A 29 2.55 -14.52 -0.54
CA GLU A 29 2.26 -15.72 -1.34
C GLU A 29 3.53 -16.44 -1.75
N ASP A 30 4.60 -15.72 -2.10
CA ASP A 30 5.86 -16.32 -2.52
C ASP A 30 6.67 -16.91 -1.36
N ILE A 31 6.52 -16.39 -0.14
CA ILE A 31 7.06 -17.05 1.08
C ILE A 31 6.62 -18.53 1.15
N LYS A 32 5.40 -18.85 0.71
CA LYS A 32 4.85 -20.22 0.72
C LYS A 32 5.41 -21.13 -0.37
N LYS A 33 6.19 -20.59 -1.31
CA LYS A 33 6.68 -21.30 -2.51
C LYS A 33 8.18 -21.59 -2.47
N VAL A 34 8.90 -21.01 -1.51
CA VAL A 34 10.37 -21.07 -1.41
C VAL A 34 10.79 -21.59 -0.04
N ASP A 35 11.89 -22.36 0.03
CA ASP A 35 12.43 -22.90 1.28
C ASP A 35 13.66 -22.13 1.80
N GLU A 36 14.08 -21.07 1.10
CA GLU A 36 15.28 -20.29 1.46
C GLU A 36 14.95 -19.30 2.61
N PRO A 37 15.49 -19.49 3.83
CA PRO A 37 15.02 -18.73 5.00
C PRO A 37 15.30 -17.22 4.94
N GLN A 38 16.38 -16.79 4.29
CA GLN A 38 16.75 -15.38 4.23
C GLN A 38 15.82 -14.60 3.30
N LEU A 39 15.44 -15.17 2.16
CA LEU A 39 14.44 -14.64 1.24
C LEU A 39 13.07 -14.54 1.92
N GLN A 40 12.66 -15.59 2.63
CA GLN A 40 11.39 -15.57 3.37
C GLN A 40 11.36 -14.40 4.38
N ALA A 41 12.43 -14.23 5.16
CA ALA A 41 12.56 -13.14 6.12
C ALA A 41 12.57 -11.76 5.44
N MET A 42 13.27 -11.62 4.31
CA MET A 42 13.30 -10.38 3.53
C MET A 42 11.92 -10.04 2.96
N PHE A 43 11.16 -11.04 2.49
CA PHE A 43 9.81 -10.85 1.95
C PHE A 43 8.82 -10.44 3.03
N GLU A 44 8.87 -11.07 4.22
CA GLU A 44 7.97 -10.67 5.31
C GLU A 44 8.29 -9.26 5.82
N THR A 45 9.57 -8.94 5.99
CA THR A 45 9.99 -7.58 6.40
C THR A 45 9.51 -6.53 5.39
N SER A 46 9.64 -6.82 4.10
CA SER A 46 9.15 -5.94 3.03
C SER A 46 7.63 -5.80 3.07
N ALA A 47 6.90 -6.89 3.31
CA ALA A 47 5.44 -6.90 3.44
C ALA A 47 4.95 -6.06 4.64
N GLU A 48 5.67 -6.08 5.76
CA GLU A 48 5.38 -5.25 6.93
C GLU A 48 5.57 -3.76 6.64
N VAL A 49 6.68 -3.38 5.99
CA VAL A 49 6.92 -1.98 5.60
C VAL A 49 5.81 -1.48 4.67
N LEU A 50 5.40 -2.28 3.68
CA LEU A 50 4.28 -1.94 2.79
C LEU A 50 2.97 -1.77 3.55
N GLY A 51 2.73 -2.56 4.61
CA GLY A 51 1.57 -2.40 5.48
C GLY A 51 1.59 -1.09 6.29
N GLY A 52 2.77 -0.67 6.74
CA GLY A 52 2.95 0.65 7.35
C GLY A 52 2.65 1.79 6.37
N LEU A 53 3.12 1.67 5.13
CA LEU A 53 2.82 2.65 4.07
C LEU A 53 1.32 2.70 3.75
N GLU A 54 0.65 1.56 3.59
CA GLU A 54 -0.81 1.51 3.37
C GLU A 54 -1.56 2.25 4.49
N THR A 55 -1.14 2.05 5.75
CA THR A 55 -1.73 2.75 6.90
C THR A 55 -1.55 4.25 6.82
N ALA A 56 -0.36 4.75 6.45
CA ALA A 56 -0.12 6.19 6.30
C ALA A 56 -1.02 6.83 5.23
N PHE A 57 -1.32 6.11 4.14
CA PHE A 57 -2.24 6.59 3.10
C PHE A 57 -3.69 6.65 3.60
N ARG A 58 -4.15 5.60 4.30
CA ARG A 58 -5.47 5.59 4.93
C ARG A 58 -5.63 6.72 5.96
N ASP A 59 -4.61 6.96 6.77
CA ASP A 59 -4.60 8.02 7.77
C ASP A 59 -4.68 9.42 7.12
N TYR A 60 -4.01 9.61 5.98
CA TYR A 60 -4.14 10.84 5.18
C TYR A 60 -5.59 11.04 4.71
N GLU A 61 -6.22 9.99 4.17
CA GLU A 61 -7.62 10.06 3.71
C GLU A 61 -8.58 10.40 4.85
N GLN A 62 -8.46 9.73 6.01
CA GLN A 62 -9.31 9.99 7.17
C GLN A 62 -9.14 11.41 7.75
N LYS A 63 -7.90 11.90 7.83
CA LYS A 63 -7.63 13.29 8.27
C LYS A 63 -8.19 14.29 7.27
N ASN A 64 -8.09 14.02 5.97
CA ASN A 64 -8.70 14.88 4.96
C ASN A 64 -10.22 14.81 5.00
N GLU A 65 -10.86 13.66 5.17
CA GLU A 65 -12.33 13.60 5.31
C GLU A 65 -12.85 14.49 6.44
N SER A 66 -12.14 14.56 7.56
CA SER A 66 -12.51 15.43 8.69
C SER A 66 -12.37 16.92 8.38
N ALA A 67 -11.48 17.31 7.47
CA ALA A 67 -11.30 18.70 7.04
C ALA A 67 -12.32 19.13 5.97
N TRP A 68 -13.09 18.19 5.41
CA TRP A 68 -14.08 18.43 4.35
C TRP A 68 -15.52 18.21 4.83
N ARG A 69 -15.73 18.03 6.14
CA ARG A 69 -17.06 18.05 6.79
C ARG A 69 -17.45 19.42 7.27
#